data_AF-A0A9D2PU60-F1
#
_entry.id   AF-A0A9D2PU60-F1
#
_cell.length_a   1.000
_cell.length_b   1.000
_cell.length_c   1.000
_cell.angle_alpha   90.00
_cell.angle_beta   90.00
_cell.angle_gamma   90.00
#
_symmetry.space_group_name_H-M   'P 1'
#
loop_
_entity.id
_entity.type
_entity.pdbx_description
1 polymer ?
#
loop_
_entity_poly.entity_id
_entity_poly.type
_entity_poly.pdbx_seq_one_letter_code
_entity_poly.pdbx_strand_id
1 'polypeptide(L)'
;MRELLDDLMTALTDLLQCGFASCPPETAERLKRLGARCENTGLHTGGEGMKEIGELLEGQRHAQEKDPEPLTRAVCRMVRYVELCREKMSLDLVEENWKNEERGKAE
;
A
#
# COMPACT_ATOMS: atom_id res chain seq x y z
N MET A 1 -7.78 -3.63 -9.44
CA MET A 1 -7.58 -3.41 -7.98
C MET A 1 -6.55 -4.37 -7.39
N ARG A 2 -6.66 -5.69 -7.61
CA ARG A 2 -5.67 -6.68 -7.14
C ARG A 2 -4.22 -6.32 -7.51
N GLU A 3 -3.96 -6.06 -8.79
CA GLU A 3 -2.64 -5.63 -9.28
C GLU A 3 -2.11 -4.38 -8.57
N LEU A 4 -2.98 -3.40 -8.28
CA LEU A 4 -2.58 -2.20 -7.54
C LEU A 4 -2.16 -2.53 -6.10
N LEU A 5 -2.86 -3.45 -5.42
CA LEU A 5 -2.48 -3.92 -4.09
C LEU A 5 -1.14 -4.68 -4.12
N ASP A 6 -0.86 -5.42 -5.19
CA ASP A 6 0.42 -6.11 -5.39
C ASP A 6 1.56 -5.12 -5.65
N ASP A 7 1.32 -4.10 -6.47
CA ASP A 7 2.28 -3.01 -6.72
C ASP A 7 2.61 -2.25 -5.43
N LEU A 8 1.60 -1.96 -4.59
CA LEU A 8 1.77 -1.30 -3.30
C LEU A 8 2.60 -2.17 -2.35
N MET A 9 2.26 -3.45 -2.20
CA MET A 9 3.00 -4.37 -1.33
C MET A 9 4.46 -4.50 -1.77
N THR A 10 4.69 -4.58 -3.08
CA THR A 10 6.04 -4.66 -3.64
C THR A 10 6.83 -3.40 -3.27
N ALA A 11 6.27 -2.21 -3.52
CA ALA A 11 6.95 -0.96 -3.18
C ALA A 11 7.26 -0.83 -1.69
N LEU A 12 6.33 -1.23 -0.81
CA LEU A 12 6.53 -1.20 0.64
C LEU A 12 7.61 -2.19 1.11
N THR A 13 7.65 -3.38 0.51
CA THR A 13 8.64 -4.41 0.86
C THR A 13 10.03 -4.03 0.37
N ASP A 14 10.13 -3.43 -0.83
CA ASP A 14 11.39 -2.91 -1.37
C ASP A 14 12.02 -1.89 -0.40
N LEU A 15 11.19 -1.01 0.20
CA LEU A 15 11.68 -0.03 1.19
C LEU A 15 12.29 -0.70 2.43
N LEU A 16 11.65 -1.75 2.94
CA LEU A 16 12.16 -2.51 4.09
C LEU A 16 13.46 -3.24 3.75
N GLN A 17 13.60 -3.74 2.53
CA GLN A 17 14.80 -4.45 2.07
C GLN A 17 15.99 -3.50 1.82
N CYS A 18 15.75 -2.29 1.31
CA CYS A 18 16.79 -1.31 1.00
C CYS A 18 17.23 -0.48 2.22
N GLY A 19 16.58 -0.63 3.38
CA GLY A 19 17.00 0.00 4.64
C GLY A 19 16.79 1.51 4.70
N PHE A 20 15.81 2.06 3.97
CA PHE A 20 15.37 3.46 3.91
C PHE A 20 16.41 4.54 3.52
N ALA A 21 17.56 4.57 4.20
CA ALA A 21 18.63 5.54 4.03
C ALA A 21 19.34 5.46 2.66
N SER A 22 19.19 4.33 1.96
CA SER A 22 19.85 4.02 0.69
C SER A 22 18.88 4.01 -0.50
N CYS A 23 17.63 4.46 -0.32
CA CYS A 23 16.64 4.42 -1.38
C CYS A 23 16.93 5.48 -2.48
N PRO A 24 16.91 5.09 -3.76
CA PRO A 24 17.06 6.02 -4.88
C PRO A 24 15.99 7.12 -4.89
N PRO A 25 16.26 8.32 -5.45
CA PRO A 25 15.28 9.41 -5.62
C PRO A 25 13.97 8.99 -6.27
N GLU A 26 14.03 8.07 -7.21
CA GLU A 26 12.91 7.55 -7.98
C GLU A 26 11.91 6.78 -7.09
N THR A 27 12.33 6.35 -5.90
CA THR A 27 11.49 5.60 -4.95
C THR A 27 10.35 6.47 -4.41
N ALA A 28 10.65 7.72 -4.02
CA ALA A 28 9.63 8.65 -3.54
C ALA A 28 8.63 9.01 -4.67
N GLU A 29 9.13 9.18 -5.89
CA GLU A 29 8.30 9.44 -7.06
C GLU A 29 7.40 8.23 -7.41
N ARG A 30 7.92 7.01 -7.29
CA ARG A 30 7.13 5.78 -7.46
C ARG A 30 5.98 5.70 -6.45
N LEU A 31 6.23 6.02 -5.18
CA LEU A 31 5.19 6.06 -4.15
C LEU A 31 4.13 7.13 -4.45
N LYS A 32 4.53 8.32 -4.90
CA LYS A 32 3.58 9.38 -5.33
C LYS A 32 2.68 8.90 -6.48
N ARG A 33 3.23 8.22 -7.49
CA ARG A 33 2.45 7.63 -8.60
C ARG A 33 1.49 6.55 -8.12
N LEU A 34 1.93 5.68 -7.20
CA LEU A 34 1.07 4.65 -6.61
C LEU A 34 -0.05 5.27 -5.76
N GLY A 35 0.25 6.33 -5.01
CA GLY A 35 -0.75 7.08 -4.25
C GLY A 35 -1.83 7.68 -5.16
N ALA A 36 -1.46 8.31 -6.27
CA ALA A 36 -2.42 8.82 -7.25
C ALA A 36 -3.31 7.71 -7.85
N ARG A 37 -2.74 6.52 -8.12
CA ARG A 37 -3.53 5.35 -8.56
C ARG A 37 -4.50 4.87 -7.47
N CYS A 38 -4.14 4.95 -6.19
CA CYS A 38 -5.04 4.64 -5.08
C CYS A 38 -6.23 5.58 -5.05
N GLU A 39 -6.00 6.90 -5.13
CA GLU A 39 -7.06 7.92 -5.19
C GLU A 39 -8.03 7.66 -6.34
N ASN A 40 -7.51 7.40 -7.55
CA ASN A 40 -8.31 7.13 -8.73
C ASN A 40 -9.13 5.83 -8.66
N THR A 41 -8.83 4.94 -7.70
CA THR A 41 -9.54 3.68 -7.50
C THR A 41 -10.39 3.67 -6.22
N GLY A 42 -10.50 4.81 -5.53
CA GLY A 42 -11.25 4.96 -4.28
C GLY A 42 -10.52 4.47 -3.02
N LEU A 43 -9.25 4.11 -3.12
CA LEU A 43 -8.41 3.67 -1.99
C LEU A 43 -7.75 4.87 -1.31
N HIS A 44 -8.56 5.82 -0.79
CA HIS A 44 -8.07 7.09 -0.21
C HIS A 44 -7.03 6.90 0.90
N THR A 45 -7.26 5.95 1.83
CA THR A 45 -6.27 5.62 2.87
C THR A 45 -4.94 5.12 2.29
N GLY A 46 -5.01 4.40 1.16
CA GLY A 46 -3.83 4.01 0.39
C GLY A 46 -3.08 5.21 -0.19
N GLY A 47 -3.82 6.17 -0.75
CA GLY A 47 -3.25 7.39 -1.33
C GLY A 47 -2.55 8.26 -0.29
N GLU A 48 -3.23 8.55 0.82
CA GLU A 48 -2.67 9.29 1.96
C GLU A 48 -1.41 8.62 2.52
N GLY A 49 -1.46 7.29 2.71
CA GLY A 49 -0.33 6.54 3.26
C GLY A 49 0.89 6.52 2.34
N MET A 50 0.71 6.36 1.03
CA MET A 50 1.83 6.44 0.08
C MET A 50 2.45 7.84 0.03
N LYS A 51 1.61 8.88 0.12
CA LYS A 51 2.06 10.27 0.16
C LYS A 51 2.91 10.54 1.41
N GLU A 52 2.43 10.14 2.58
CA GLU A 52 3.15 10.28 3.86
C GLU A 52 4.52 9.60 3.82
N ILE A 53 4.58 8.35 3.33
CA ILE A 53 5.86 7.62 3.21
C ILE A 53 6.82 8.34 2.24
N GLY A 54 6.30 8.85 1.11
CA GLY A 54 7.09 9.64 0.16
C GLY A 54 7.67 10.92 0.77
N GLU A 55 6.87 11.64 1.55
CA GLU A 55 7.30 12.87 2.26
C GLU A 55 8.34 12.56 3.34
N LEU A 56 8.17 11.47 4.10
CA LEU A 56 9.14 11.02 5.11
C LEU A 56 10.48 10.62 4.48
N LEU A 57 10.47 9.94 3.32
CA LEU A 57 11.69 9.59 2.59
C LEU A 57 12.43 10.83 2.07
N GLU A 58 11.70 11.81 1.53
CA GLU A 58 12.29 13.07 1.08
C GLU A 58 12.87 13.86 2.27
N GLY A 59 12.14 13.93 3.39
CA GLY A 59 12.61 14.57 4.62
C GLY A 59 13.88 13.96 5.18
N GLN A 60 13.98 12.62 5.24
CA GLN A 60 15.18 11.94 5.72
C GLN A 60 16.41 12.13 4.83
N ARG A 61 16.22 12.35 3.52
CA ARG A 61 17.35 12.61 2.62
C ARG A 61 18.09 13.89 2.97
N HIS A 62 17.38 14.88 3.47
CA HIS A 62 17.91 16.20 3.80
C HIS A 62 18.27 16.37 5.28
N ALA A 63 17.93 15.39 6.13
CA ALA A 63 18.20 15.44 7.56
C ALA A 63 19.67 15.13 7.89
N GLN A 64 20.23 15.89 8.84
CA GLN A 64 21.58 15.69 9.36
C GLN A 64 21.67 14.46 10.28
N GLU A 65 20.59 14.15 11.00
CA GLU A 65 20.43 12.95 11.82
C GLU A 65 19.20 12.19 11.33
N LYS A 66 19.38 10.90 11.02
CA LYS A 66 18.32 10.06 10.45
C LYS A 66 17.63 9.29 11.57
N ASP A 67 16.38 9.63 11.84
CA ASP A 67 15.50 8.84 12.70
C ASP A 67 14.63 7.91 11.84
N PRO A 68 14.90 6.58 11.81
CA PRO A 68 14.13 5.64 11.00
C PRO A 68 12.73 5.33 11.54
N GLU A 69 12.41 5.69 12.79
CA GLU A 69 11.18 5.25 13.45
C GLU A 69 9.90 5.72 12.74
N PRO A 70 9.72 7.00 12.39
CA PRO A 70 8.48 7.48 11.77
C PRO A 70 8.21 6.78 10.43
N LEU A 71 9.25 6.63 9.61
CA LEU A 71 9.16 5.96 8.32
C LEU A 71 8.86 4.46 8.47
N THR A 72 9.53 3.79 9.41
CA THR A 72 9.29 2.38 9.70
C THR A 72 7.83 2.16 10.12
N ARG A 73 7.32 2.99 11.03
CA ARG A 73 5.94 2.93 11.52
C ARG A 73 4.93 3.15 10.39
N ALA A 74 5.16 4.13 9.53
CA ALA A 74 4.29 4.41 8.39
C ALA A 74 4.27 3.24 7.39
N VAL A 75 5.43 2.68 7.07
CA VAL A 75 5.55 1.51 6.17
C VAL A 75 4.85 0.29 6.76
N CYS A 76 5.09 -0.05 8.04
CA CYS A 76 4.41 -1.18 8.68
C CYS A 76 2.89 -1.02 8.71
N ARG A 77 2.39 0.20 9.00
CA ARG A 77 0.96 0.50 8.95
C ARG A 77 0.40 0.27 7.55
N MET A 78 1.11 0.69 6.51
CA MET A 78 0.66 0.53 5.13
C MET A 78 0.75 -0.91 4.62
N VAL A 79 1.74 -1.69 5.06
CA VAL A 79 1.77 -3.14 4.81
C VAL A 79 0.51 -3.78 5.38
N ARG A 80 0.17 -3.48 6.64
CA ARG A 80 -1.03 -4.02 7.28
C ARG A 80 -2.32 -3.58 6.57
N TYR A 81 -2.39 -2.34 6.12
CA TYR A 81 -3.52 -1.85 5.32
C TYR A 81 -3.70 -2.67 4.03
N VAL A 82 -2.63 -2.92 3.27
CA VAL A 82 -2.70 -3.68 2.02
C VAL A 82 -3.13 -5.13 2.28
N GLU A 83 -2.66 -5.75 3.36
CA GLU A 83 -3.13 -7.08 3.79
C GLU A 83 -4.63 -7.10 4.06
N LEU A 84 -5.14 -6.13 4.83
CA LEU A 84 -6.57 -6.02 5.13
C LEU A 84 -7.40 -5.81 3.86
N CYS A 85 -6.92 -5.02 2.90
CA CYS A 85 -7.59 -4.86 1.60
C CYS A 85 -7.68 -6.18 0.84
N ARG A 86 -6.60 -6.99 0.85
CA ARG A 86 -6.59 -8.32 0.21
C ARG A 86 -7.53 -9.29 0.91
N GLU A 87 -7.51 -9.34 2.24
CA GLU A 87 -8.41 -10.15 3.06
C GLU A 87 -9.88 -9.80 2.75
N LYS A 88 -10.23 -8.51 2.75
CA LYS A 88 -11.57 -8.01 2.44
C LYS A 88 -12.01 -8.40 1.02
N MET A 89 -11.15 -8.23 0.02
CA MET A 89 -11.45 -8.64 -1.36
C MET A 89 -11.64 -10.16 -1.49
N SER A 90 -10.91 -10.96 -0.71
CA SER A 90 -11.11 -12.41 -0.68
C SER A 90 -12.46 -12.78 -0.07
N LEU A 91 -12.87 -12.09 1.00
CA LEU A 91 -14.17 -12.30 1.63
C LEU A 91 -15.32 -11.91 0.69
N ASP A 92 -15.23 -10.74 0.04
CA ASP A 92 -16.24 -10.28 -0.92
C ASP A 92 -16.45 -11.32 -2.05
N LEU A 93 -15.38 -11.92 -2.55
CA LEU A 93 -15.44 -12.96 -3.59
C LEU A 93 -16.13 -14.24 -3.10
N VAL A 94 -15.81 -14.69 -1.88
CA VAL A 94 -16.44 -15.87 -1.27
C VAL A 94 -17.93 -15.62 -1.05
N GLU A 95 -18.29 -14.42 -0.58
CA GLU A 95 -19.69 -14.03 -0.38
C GLU A 95 -20.47 -14.01 -1.71
N GLU A 96 -19.88 -13.45 -2.77
CA GLU A 96 -20.49 -13.44 -4.10
C GLU A 96 -20.70 -14.86 -4.65
N ASN A 97 -19.70 -15.73 -4.52
CA ASN A 97 -19.80 -17.12 -4.95
C ASN A 97 -20.91 -17.86 -4.20
N TRP A 98 -20.99 -17.70 -2.87
CA TRP A 98 -22.05 -18.31 -2.07
C TRP A 98 -23.44 -17.82 -2.53
N LYS A 99 -23.62 -16.51 -2.74
CA LYS A 99 -24.89 -15.95 -3.25
C LYS A 99 -25.25 -16.50 -4.64
N ASN A 100 -24.27 -16.78 -5.49
CA ASN A 100 -24.49 -17.38 -6.81
C ASN A 100 -24.94 -18.85 -6.69
N GLU A 101 -24.31 -19.62 -5.81
CA GLU A 101 -24.68 -21.02 -5.56
C GLU A 101 -26.08 -21.17 -4.96
N GLU A 102 -26.49 -20.29 -4.04
CA GLU A 102 -27.85 -20.34 -3.48
C GLU A 102 -28.92 -19.99 -4.50
N ARG A 103 -28.65 -19.01 -5.38
CA ARG A 103 -29.56 -18.67 -6.49
C ARG A 103 -29.69 -19.83 -7.49
N GLY A 104 -28.59 -20.46 -7.86
CA GLY A 104 -28.61 -21.61 -8.78
C GLY A 104 -29.22 -22.90 -8.21
N LYS A 105 -29.43 -22.99 -6.88
CA LYS A 105 -30.17 -24.09 -6.23
C LYS A 105 -31.67 -23.80 -6.09
N ALA A 106 -32.09 -22.55 -6.30
CA ALA A 106 -33.49 -22.13 -6.22
C ALA A 106 -34.21 -22.14 -7.58
N GLU A 107 -33.47 -22.36 -8.67
CA GLU A 107 -33.94 -22.54 -10.06
C GLU A 107 -33.95 -24.02 -10.45
#